data_AF-A0A6M1T2K8-F1
#
_entry.id   AF-A0A6M1T2K8-F1
#
_cell.length_a   1.000
_cell.length_b   1.000
_cell.length_c   1.000
_cell.angle_alpha   90.00
_cell.angle_beta   90.00
_cell.angle_gamma   90.00
#
_symmetry.space_group_name_H-M   'P 1'
#
loop_
_entity.id
_entity.type
_entity.pdbx_description
1 polymer ?
#
loop_
_entity_poly.entity_id
_entity_poly.type
_entity_poly.pdbx_seq_one_letter_code
_entity_poly.pdbx_strand_id
1 'polypeptide(L)'
;MKTTINMLISFLMLSLLSTGALAQQTGQQQQQKQQQMMQQQMQQMQQMMQRVNQLQERTHTMNQEMNRKMQAAQNEQMRNQYRNMYRFGEQLGLTLGTLKNAAEQCNLMLQDRDMLRDRDMQRDMDRLRQRLHDMTGDAEEAVQAMDRIRLRLQDRDQDQTQSQ
;
A
#
# COMPACT_ATOMS: atom_id res chain seq x y z
N MET A 1 -27.69 -13.11 76.33
CA MET A 1 -26.50 -12.79 75.51
C MET A 1 -26.01 -14.02 74.74
N LYS A 2 -26.76 -14.54 73.77
CA LYS A 2 -26.32 -15.70 72.93
C LYS A 2 -26.72 -15.60 71.45
N THR A 3 -27.44 -14.56 71.04
CA THR A 3 -28.00 -14.43 69.68
C THR A 3 -27.25 -13.46 68.78
N THR A 4 -26.29 -12.69 69.31
CA THR A 4 -25.54 -11.69 68.53
C THR A 4 -24.24 -12.22 67.90
N ILE A 5 -23.77 -13.41 68.32
CA ILE A 5 -22.49 -13.97 67.83
C ILE A 5 -22.65 -14.72 66.49
N ASN A 6 -23.82 -15.29 66.21
CA ASN A 6 -24.04 -16.05 64.96
C ASN A 6 -24.29 -15.17 63.72
N MET A 7 -24.57 -13.87 63.89
CA MET A 7 -24.81 -12.96 62.76
C MET A 7 -23.52 -12.40 62.13
N LEU A 8 -22.38 -12.48 62.84
CA LEU A 8 -21.10 -11.95 62.35
C LEU A 8 -20.33 -12.93 61.46
N ILE A 9 -20.63 -14.23 61.52
CA ILE A 9 -19.90 -15.25 60.75
C ILE A 9 -20.41 -15.32 59.30
N SER A 10 -21.70 -15.02 59.05
CA SER A 10 -22.28 -15.05 57.71
C SER A 10 -21.85 -13.88 56.81
N PHE A 11 -21.33 -12.80 57.37
CA PHE A 11 -20.87 -11.64 56.58
C PHE A 11 -19.42 -11.76 56.10
N LEU A 12 -18.60 -12.65 56.70
CA LEU A 12 -17.18 -12.77 56.39
C LEU A 12 -16.89 -13.69 55.18
N MET A 13 -17.85 -14.54 54.80
CA MET A 13 -17.69 -15.49 53.67
C MET A 13 -17.99 -14.86 52.30
N LEU A 14 -18.66 -13.70 52.23
CA LEU A 14 -19.03 -13.07 50.96
C LEU A 14 -17.97 -12.10 50.41
N SER A 15 -16.96 -11.73 51.19
CA SER A 15 -15.93 -10.76 50.81
C SER A 15 -14.69 -11.37 50.14
N LEU A 16 -14.60 -12.70 50.00
CA LEU A 16 -13.43 -13.40 49.45
C LEU A 16 -13.58 -13.83 47.98
N LEU A 17 -14.70 -13.54 47.32
CA LEU A 17 -14.96 -13.97 45.93
C LEU A 17 -14.77 -12.85 44.87
N SER A 18 -14.47 -11.62 45.26
CA SER A 18 -14.42 -10.47 44.33
C SER A 18 -13.01 -10.09 43.84
N THR A 19 -11.94 -10.75 44.29
CA THR A 19 -10.55 -10.41 43.90
C THR A 19 -10.01 -11.17 42.68
N GLY A 20 -10.77 -12.11 42.10
CA GLY A 20 -10.31 -12.92 40.96
C GLY A 20 -10.56 -12.36 39.56
N ALA A 21 -11.36 -11.29 39.40
CA ALA A 21 -11.88 -10.90 38.08
C ALA A 21 -10.99 -9.93 37.27
N LEU A 22 -9.89 -9.41 37.82
CA LEU A 22 -9.07 -8.38 37.16
C LEU A 22 -7.88 -8.94 36.34
N ALA A 23 -7.58 -10.23 36.42
CA ALA A 23 -6.47 -10.83 35.67
C ALA A 23 -6.86 -11.36 34.28
N GLN A 24 -8.15 -11.56 34.01
CA GLN A 24 -8.63 -12.23 32.78
C GLN A 24 -9.19 -11.26 31.72
N GLN A 25 -9.32 -9.96 32.05
CA GLN A 25 -9.95 -8.96 31.17
C GLN A 25 -8.96 -8.33 30.16
N THR A 26 -7.65 -8.46 30.37
CA THR A 26 -6.62 -7.87 29.49
C THR A 26 -6.44 -8.65 28.18
N GLY A 27 -6.69 -9.97 28.16
CA GLY A 27 -6.54 -10.80 26.96
C GLY A 27 -7.57 -10.50 25.85
N GLN A 28 -8.84 -10.30 26.22
CA GLN A 28 -9.91 -10.02 25.25
C GLN A 28 -9.79 -8.62 24.63
N GLN A 29 -9.34 -7.63 25.41
CA GLN A 29 -9.19 -6.26 24.93
C GLN A 29 -8.01 -6.11 23.94
N GLN A 30 -6.95 -6.90 24.14
CA GLN A 30 -5.78 -6.89 23.26
C GLN A 30 -6.07 -7.54 21.89
N GLN A 31 -6.91 -8.58 21.87
CA GLN A 31 -7.30 -9.28 20.64
C GLN A 31 -8.15 -8.39 19.72
N GLN A 32 -9.01 -7.55 20.30
CA GLN A 32 -9.86 -6.63 19.54
C GLN A 32 -9.07 -5.51 18.84
N LYS A 33 -8.04 -4.95 19.51
CA LYS A 33 -7.14 -3.95 18.92
C LYS A 33 -6.34 -4.51 17.74
N GLN A 34 -5.85 -5.75 17.87
CA GLN A 34 -5.08 -6.39 16.80
C GLN A 34 -5.94 -6.59 15.54
N GLN A 35 -7.22 -6.93 15.72
CA GLN A 35 -8.15 -7.13 14.61
C GLN A 35 -8.47 -5.83 13.86
N GLN A 36 -8.62 -4.71 14.57
CA GLN A 36 -8.82 -3.39 13.93
C GLN A 36 -7.60 -2.94 13.12
N MET A 37 -6.39 -3.11 13.67
CA MET A 37 -5.16 -2.73 12.97
C MET A 37 -5.02 -3.52 11.65
N MET A 38 -5.27 -4.82 11.68
CA MET A 38 -5.22 -5.67 10.49
C MET A 38 -6.17 -5.19 9.38
N GLN A 39 -7.40 -4.81 9.75
CA GLN A 39 -8.37 -4.31 8.79
C GLN A 39 -7.91 -3.02 8.12
N GLN A 40 -7.28 -2.11 8.87
CA GLN A 40 -6.71 -0.88 8.33
C GLN A 40 -5.54 -1.16 7.36
N GLN A 41 -4.65 -2.11 7.71
CA GLN A 41 -3.52 -2.48 6.85
C GLN A 41 -4.00 -3.06 5.51
N MET A 42 -5.01 -3.94 5.55
CA MET A 42 -5.61 -4.51 4.35
C MET A 42 -6.22 -3.44 3.43
N GLN A 43 -6.91 -2.45 4.00
CA GLN A 43 -7.48 -1.36 3.21
C GLN A 43 -6.41 -0.52 2.50
N GLN A 44 -5.30 -0.21 3.18
CA GLN A 44 -4.20 0.53 2.56
C GLN A 44 -3.57 -0.24 1.40
N MET A 45 -3.41 -1.56 1.55
CA MET A 45 -2.88 -2.41 0.47
C MET A 45 -3.82 -2.45 -0.74
N GLN A 46 -5.13 -2.54 -0.52
CA GLN A 46 -6.11 -2.48 -1.62
C GLN A 46 -6.05 -1.15 -2.37
N GLN A 47 -5.94 -0.03 -1.65
CA GLN A 47 -5.77 1.29 -2.26
C GLN A 47 -4.47 1.38 -3.06
N MET A 48 -3.37 0.85 -2.53
CA MET A 48 -2.09 0.80 -3.24
C MET A 48 -2.20 0.00 -4.53
N MET A 49 -2.81 -1.20 -4.49
CA MET A 49 -3.01 -2.00 -5.70
C MET A 49 -3.86 -1.28 -6.75
N GLN A 50 -4.92 -0.60 -6.33
CA GLN A 50 -5.72 0.22 -7.25
C GLN A 50 -4.88 1.33 -7.90
N ARG A 51 -4.06 2.04 -7.11
CA ARG A 51 -3.15 3.07 -7.63
C ARG A 51 -2.12 2.47 -8.60
N VAL A 52 -1.47 1.37 -8.24
CA VAL A 52 -0.48 0.72 -9.12
C VAL A 52 -1.12 0.25 -10.43
N ASN A 53 -2.34 -0.30 -10.40
CA ASN A 53 -3.06 -0.66 -11.63
C ASN A 53 -3.35 0.56 -12.51
N GLN A 54 -3.77 1.69 -11.92
CA GLN A 54 -3.98 2.94 -12.65
C GLN A 54 -2.68 3.48 -13.27
N LEU A 55 -1.58 3.45 -12.51
CA LEU A 55 -0.27 3.86 -13.00
C LEU A 55 0.20 2.96 -14.14
N GLN A 56 -0.06 1.65 -14.03
CA GLN A 56 0.31 0.66 -15.05
C GLN A 56 -0.46 0.91 -16.35
N GLU A 57 -1.77 1.13 -16.27
CA GLU A 57 -2.61 1.46 -17.43
C GLU A 57 -2.16 2.77 -18.08
N ARG A 58 -1.98 3.82 -17.28
CA ARG A 58 -1.53 5.13 -17.78
C ARG A 58 -0.15 5.06 -18.45
N THR A 59 0.78 4.31 -17.87
CA THR A 59 2.11 4.06 -18.45
C THR A 59 2.00 3.29 -19.77
N HIS A 60 1.14 2.27 -19.83
CA HIS A 60 0.92 1.49 -21.04
C HIS A 60 0.32 2.33 -22.17
N THR A 61 -0.71 3.13 -21.89
CA THR A 61 -1.31 4.07 -22.85
C THR A 61 -0.27 5.07 -23.36
N MET A 62 0.54 5.62 -22.46
CA MET A 62 1.61 6.54 -22.82
C MET A 62 2.65 5.87 -23.73
N ASN A 63 3.07 4.63 -23.45
CA ASN A 63 4.00 3.91 -24.32
C ASN A 63 3.41 3.68 -25.72
N GLN A 64 2.14 3.32 -25.82
CA GLN A 64 1.48 3.17 -27.12
C GLN A 64 1.49 4.49 -27.90
N GLU A 65 1.18 5.60 -27.25
CA GLU A 65 1.20 6.94 -27.84
C GLU A 65 2.61 7.32 -28.30
N MET A 66 3.62 7.15 -27.44
CA MET A 66 5.02 7.42 -27.75
C MET A 66 5.50 6.59 -28.95
N ASN A 67 5.13 5.32 -29.03
CA ASN A 67 5.49 4.46 -30.17
C ASN A 67 4.85 4.96 -31.49
N ARG A 68 3.58 5.37 -31.46
CA ARG A 68 2.91 5.96 -32.63
C ARG A 68 3.58 7.28 -33.05
N LYS A 69 3.85 8.17 -32.09
CA LYS A 69 4.53 9.44 -32.33
C LYS A 69 5.95 9.27 -32.85
N MET A 70 6.69 8.29 -32.33
CA MET A 70 8.02 7.91 -32.83
C MET A 70 7.99 7.48 -34.29
N GLN A 71 6.93 6.81 -34.75
CA GLN A 71 6.78 6.40 -36.15
C GLN A 71 6.37 7.56 -37.06
N ALA A 72 5.57 8.51 -36.54
CA ALA A 72 5.11 9.68 -37.27
C ALA A 72 6.12 10.84 -37.32
N ALA A 73 7.07 10.87 -36.38
CA ALA A 73 8.08 11.93 -36.29
C ALA A 73 9.02 11.91 -37.50
N GLN A 74 9.05 13.02 -38.24
CA GLN A 74 9.93 13.18 -39.41
C GLN A 74 11.37 13.51 -39.01
N ASN A 75 11.56 14.19 -37.88
CA ASN A 75 12.87 14.60 -37.37
C ASN A 75 13.50 13.50 -36.49
N GLU A 76 14.74 13.13 -36.78
CA GLU A 76 15.51 12.13 -36.02
C GLU A 76 15.69 12.54 -34.55
N GLN A 77 15.83 13.83 -34.26
CA GLN A 77 15.92 14.34 -32.89
C GLN A 77 14.63 14.04 -32.10
N MET A 78 13.46 14.32 -32.68
CA MET A 78 12.17 14.03 -32.06
C MET A 78 11.94 12.53 -31.90
N ARG A 79 12.30 11.75 -32.93
CA ARG A 79 12.24 10.29 -32.89
C ARG A 79 13.05 9.71 -31.74
N ASN A 80 14.24 10.26 -31.48
CA ASN A 80 15.08 9.86 -30.35
C ASN A 80 14.45 10.22 -28.99
N GLN A 81 13.81 11.39 -28.87
CA GLN A 81 13.09 11.77 -27.65
C GLN A 81 11.93 10.82 -27.35
N TYR A 82 11.10 10.50 -28.36
CA TYR A 82 10.01 9.53 -28.21
C TYR A 82 10.53 8.12 -27.89
N ARG A 83 11.65 7.70 -28.51
CA ARG A 83 12.28 6.41 -28.20
C ARG A 83 12.75 6.33 -26.74
N ASN A 84 13.36 7.39 -26.22
CA ASN A 84 13.80 7.43 -24.83
C ASN A 84 12.62 7.37 -23.86
N MET A 85 11.56 8.13 -24.15
CA MET A 85 10.31 8.10 -23.38
C MET A 85 9.65 6.72 -23.39
N TYR A 86 9.58 6.09 -24.56
CA TYR A 86 9.06 4.73 -24.70
C TYR A 86 9.85 3.72 -23.86
N ARG A 87 11.18 3.75 -23.94
CA ARG A 87 12.04 2.86 -23.13
C ARG A 87 11.87 3.08 -21.63
N PHE A 88 11.80 4.33 -21.21
CA PHE A 88 11.58 4.67 -19.81
C PHE A 88 10.22 4.15 -19.33
N GLY A 89 9.16 4.36 -20.11
CA GLY A 89 7.84 3.85 -19.75
C GLY A 89 7.77 2.32 -19.74
N GLU A 90 8.50 1.61 -20.60
CA GLU A 90 8.61 0.13 -20.52
C GLU A 90 9.25 -0.30 -19.19
N GLN A 91 10.36 0.34 -18.80
CA GLN A 91 11.02 0.06 -17.51
C GLN A 91 10.11 0.39 -16.32
N LEU A 92 9.38 1.49 -16.40
CA LEU A 92 8.41 1.87 -15.37
C LEU A 92 7.26 0.86 -15.31
N GLY A 93 6.77 0.38 -16.45
CA GLY A 93 5.75 -0.67 -16.53
C GLY A 93 6.20 -1.98 -15.85
N LEU A 94 7.45 -2.40 -16.06
CA LEU A 94 8.04 -3.56 -15.36
C LEU A 94 8.13 -3.33 -13.85
N THR A 95 8.54 -2.12 -13.45
CA THR A 95 8.63 -1.74 -12.03
C THR A 95 7.26 -1.76 -11.36
N LEU A 96 6.25 -1.21 -12.01
CA LEU A 96 4.85 -1.23 -11.55
C LEU A 96 4.31 -2.66 -11.47
N GLY A 97 4.65 -3.54 -12.43
CA GLY A 97 4.32 -4.97 -12.37
C GLY A 97 4.96 -5.67 -11.16
N THR A 98 6.22 -5.35 -10.87
CA THR A 98 6.92 -5.90 -9.70
C THR A 98 6.32 -5.38 -8.39
N LEU A 99 5.98 -4.08 -8.33
CA LEU A 99 5.30 -3.48 -7.19
C LEU A 99 3.95 -4.11 -6.93
N LYS A 100 3.15 -4.34 -7.99
CA LYS A 100 1.88 -5.02 -7.90
C LYS A 100 2.04 -6.43 -7.31
N ASN A 101 2.93 -7.23 -7.87
CA ASN A 101 3.16 -8.60 -7.39
C ASN A 101 3.64 -8.62 -5.93
N ALA A 102 4.52 -7.70 -5.55
CA ALA A 102 4.99 -7.57 -4.17
C ALA A 102 3.86 -7.13 -3.22
N ALA A 103 2.97 -6.24 -3.67
CA ALA A 103 1.79 -5.82 -2.92
C ALA A 103 0.77 -6.96 -2.76
N GLU A 104 0.53 -7.74 -3.80
CA GLU A 104 -0.33 -8.94 -3.75
C GLU A 104 0.24 -9.96 -2.76
N GLN A 105 1.55 -10.25 -2.84
CA GLN A 105 2.23 -11.14 -1.91
C GLN A 105 2.14 -10.62 -0.47
N CYS A 106 2.39 -9.33 -0.25
CA CYS A 106 2.26 -8.70 1.06
C CYS A 106 0.83 -8.84 1.62
N ASN A 107 -0.19 -8.66 0.77
CA ASN A 107 -1.59 -8.81 1.16
C ASN A 107 -1.95 -10.27 1.51
N LEU A 108 -1.37 -11.26 0.83
CA LEU A 108 -1.52 -12.67 1.19
C LEU A 108 -0.87 -12.97 2.54
N MET A 109 0.34 -12.44 2.79
CA MET A 109 1.03 -12.63 4.06
C MET A 109 0.28 -11.97 5.23
N LEU A 110 -0.36 -10.82 5.02
CA LEU A 110 -1.21 -10.16 6.04
C LEU A 110 -2.48 -10.95 6.39
N GLN A 111 -2.94 -11.85 5.51
CA GLN A 111 -4.08 -12.73 5.79
C GLN A 111 -3.67 -13.97 6.59
N ASP A 112 -2.37 -14.29 6.62
CA ASP A 112 -1.84 -15.41 7.39
C ASP A 112 -1.73 -15.03 8.88
N ARG A 113 -2.64 -15.61 9.68
CA ARG A 113 -2.70 -15.38 11.12
C ARG A 113 -1.51 -15.93 11.88
N ASP A 114 -0.87 -16.99 11.38
CA ASP A 114 0.27 -17.59 12.05
C ASP A 114 1.49 -16.68 11.95
N MET A 115 1.65 -15.99 10.82
CA MET A 115 2.70 -15.01 10.66
C MET A 115 2.52 -13.79 11.56
N LEU A 116 1.28 -13.37 11.77
CA LEU A 116 0.97 -12.22 12.63
C LEU A 116 1.06 -12.54 14.13
N ARG A 117 1.39 -13.76 14.51
CA ARG A 117 1.61 -14.12 15.92
C ARG A 117 3.02 -13.75 16.40
N ASP A 118 3.97 -13.65 15.47
CA ASP A 118 5.34 -13.23 15.73
C ASP A 118 5.47 -11.70 15.64
N ARG A 119 6.06 -11.08 16.67
CA ARG A 119 6.26 -9.62 16.72
C ARG A 119 7.32 -9.15 15.74
N ASP A 120 8.36 -9.95 15.47
CA ASP A 120 9.42 -9.52 14.54
C ASP A 120 8.90 -9.56 13.11
N MET A 121 8.12 -10.59 12.77
CA MET A 121 7.48 -10.67 11.48
C MET A 121 6.43 -9.57 11.26
N GLN A 122 5.67 -9.18 12.29
CA GLN A 122 4.81 -7.99 12.22
C GLN A 122 5.60 -6.72 11.85
N ARG A 123 6.77 -6.50 12.46
CA ARG A 123 7.60 -5.33 12.18
C ARG A 123 8.15 -5.35 10.76
N ASP A 124 8.59 -6.52 10.29
CA ASP A 124 9.12 -6.65 8.93
C ASP A 124 8.03 -6.49 7.87
N MET A 125 6.82 -6.97 8.15
CA MET A 125 5.64 -6.72 7.32
C MET A 125 5.27 -5.23 7.28
N ASP A 126 5.33 -4.54 8.42
CA ASP A 126 5.10 -3.10 8.47
C ASP A 126 6.14 -2.32 7.66
N ARG A 127 7.42 -2.70 7.74
CA ARG A 127 8.49 -2.11 6.93
C ARG A 127 8.31 -2.39 5.44
N LEU A 128 7.95 -3.63 5.08
CA LEU A 128 7.69 -4.00 3.70
C LEU A 128 6.54 -3.16 3.12
N ARG A 129 5.43 -3.05 3.85
CA ARG A 129 4.29 -2.22 3.47
C ARG A 129 4.68 -0.76 3.30
N GLN A 130 5.42 -0.19 4.24
CA GLN A 130 5.89 1.19 4.14
C GLN A 130 6.74 1.38 2.89
N ARG A 131 7.68 0.46 2.63
CA ARG A 131 8.53 0.53 1.45
C ARG A 131 7.75 0.42 0.15
N LEU A 132 6.74 -0.45 0.09
CA LEU A 132 5.85 -0.56 -1.07
C LEU A 132 5.02 0.72 -1.28
N HIS A 133 4.61 1.36 -0.20
CA HIS A 133 3.92 2.64 -0.24
C HIS A 133 4.82 3.74 -0.81
N ASP A 134 6.04 3.87 -0.30
CA ASP A 134 7.02 4.85 -0.74
C ASP A 134 7.35 4.64 -2.23
N MET A 135 7.64 3.40 -2.63
CA MET A 135 7.91 3.07 -4.05
C MET A 135 6.70 3.32 -4.96
N THR A 136 5.47 3.14 -4.47
CA THR A 136 4.28 3.51 -5.23
C THR A 136 4.20 5.03 -5.42
N GLY A 137 4.57 5.81 -4.40
CA GLY A 137 4.69 7.26 -4.49
C GLY A 137 5.74 7.69 -5.52
N ASP A 138 6.95 7.11 -5.45
CA ASP A 138 8.03 7.37 -6.42
C ASP A 138 7.59 7.04 -7.86
N ALA A 139 6.87 5.93 -8.04
CA ALA A 139 6.34 5.54 -9.34
C ALA A 139 5.27 6.51 -9.85
N GLU A 140 4.41 7.03 -8.96
CA GLU A 140 3.42 8.06 -9.29
C GLU A 140 4.11 9.34 -9.76
N GLU A 141 5.14 9.81 -9.03
CA GLU A 141 5.93 10.98 -9.42
C GLU A 141 6.62 10.78 -10.78
N ALA A 142 7.15 9.58 -11.03
CA ALA A 142 7.76 9.23 -12.30
C ALA A 142 6.75 9.30 -13.46
N VAL A 143 5.55 8.74 -13.30
CA VAL A 143 4.48 8.84 -14.32
C VAL A 143 4.10 10.31 -14.56
N GLN A 144 3.94 11.10 -13.50
CA GLN A 144 3.64 12.54 -13.64
C GLN A 144 4.75 13.31 -14.35
N ALA A 145 6.02 12.99 -14.08
CA ALA A 145 7.15 13.58 -14.77
C ALA A 145 7.14 13.21 -16.26
N MET A 146 6.87 11.94 -16.59
CA MET A 146 6.70 11.50 -17.96
C MET A 146 5.58 12.26 -18.68
N ASP A 147 4.45 12.49 -18.03
CA ASP A 147 3.36 13.27 -18.61
C ASP A 147 3.75 14.71 -18.92
N ARG A 148 4.49 15.36 -18.01
CA ARG A 148 5.02 16.71 -18.27
C ARG A 148 5.99 16.72 -19.46
N ILE A 149 6.84 15.70 -19.57
CA ILE A 149 7.76 15.58 -20.72
C ILE A 149 6.98 15.33 -22.00
N ARG A 150 5.97 14.45 -21.98
CA ARG A 150 5.09 14.16 -23.11
C ARG A 150 4.45 15.44 -23.64
N LEU A 151 3.83 16.25 -22.78
CA LEU A 151 3.20 17.51 -23.18
C LEU A 151 4.21 18.44 -23.86
N ARG A 152 5.40 18.61 -23.28
CA ARG A 152 6.47 19.42 -23.89
C ARG A 152 6.95 18.89 -25.24
N LEU A 153 6.97 17.56 -25.42
CA LEU A 153 7.33 16.95 -26.70
C LEU A 153 6.23 17.17 -27.73
N GLN A 154 4.97 17.11 -27.32
CA GLN A 154 3.83 17.36 -28.19
C GLN A 154 3.80 18.81 -28.67
N ASP A 155 4.03 19.78 -27.79
CA ASP A 155 4.08 21.20 -28.17
C ASP A 155 5.19 21.46 -29.20
N ARG A 156 6.38 20.89 -28.98
CA ARG A 156 7.51 21.00 -29.93
C ARG A 156 7.25 20.37 -31.29
N ASP A 157 6.55 19.23 -31.32
CA ASP A 157 6.14 18.53 -32.54
C ASP A 157 5.17 19.40 -33.37
N GLN A 158 4.24 20.09 -32.68
CA GLN A 158 3.29 21.01 -33.31
C GLN A 158 3.96 22.27 -33.87
N ASP A 159 4.86 22.90 -33.12
CA ASP A 159 5.59 24.09 -33.58
C ASP A 159 6.45 23.80 -34.83
N GLN A 160 7.06 22.61 -34.89
CA GLN A 160 7.84 22.18 -36.06
C GLN A 160 6.96 21.91 -37.28
N THR A 161 5.74 21.45 -37.09
CA THR A 161 4.80 21.16 -38.19
C THR A 161 4.19 22.44 -38.76
N GLN A 162 4.00 23.49 -37.96
CA GLN A 162 3.45 24.78 -38.41
C GLN A 162 4.48 25.70 -39.09
N SER A 163 5.78 25.41 -38.94
CA SER A 163 6.87 26.20 -39.52
C SER A 163 7.31 25.72 -40.91
N GLN A 164 6.61 24.73 -41.49
CA GLN A 164 6.81 24.21 -42.85
C GLN A 164 5.63 24.60 -43.74
#